data_AF-A0AAU4I7X8-F1
#
_entry.id   AF-A0AAU4I7X8-F1
#
_cell.length_a   1.000
_cell.length_b   1.000
_cell.length_c   1.000
_cell.angle_alpha   90.00
_cell.angle_beta   90.00
_cell.angle_gamma   90.00
#
_symmetry.space_group_name_H-M   'P 1'
#
loop_
_entity.id
_entity.type
_entity.pdbx_description
1 polymer ?
#
loop_
_entity_poly.entity_id
_entity_poly.type
_entity_poly.pdbx_seq_one_letter_code
_entity_poly.pdbx_strand_id
1 'polypeptide(L)'
;MTGTEHPPRRAPAEPLPADPAPGPVPDGPRTWPHVLSLVASGVLGAAAGGLAISLAAHSRASCDAGRDAGGRTELALLLPVLVVGFAFCGVMVAMLTPRRHPLLRMLPVVLALGALVLWFFAVRGTLDGYPGDLGRCGPDNVPPWWPGWLPS
;
A
#
# COMPACT_ATOMS: atom_id res chain seq x y z
N MET A 1 82.79 -54.62 28.93
CA MET A 1 82.70 -53.16 28.74
C MET A 1 81.74 -52.93 27.57
N THR A 2 80.47 -52.71 27.87
CA THR A 2 79.40 -52.52 26.87
C THR A 2 78.71 -51.21 27.20
N GLY A 3 79.00 -50.17 26.41
CA GLY A 3 78.43 -48.84 26.54
C GLY A 3 77.04 -48.80 25.91
N THR A 4 76.05 -48.36 26.67
CA THR A 4 74.68 -48.12 26.19
C THR A 4 74.58 -46.69 25.66
N GLU A 5 74.49 -46.52 24.34
CA GLU A 5 74.18 -45.23 23.72
C GLU A 5 72.69 -44.89 23.94
N HIS A 6 72.44 -43.68 24.45
CA HIS A 6 71.10 -43.16 24.70
C HIS A 6 70.65 -42.32 23.49
N PRO A 7 69.45 -42.53 22.93
CA PRO A 7 69.01 -41.79 21.75
C PRO A 7 68.66 -40.32 22.07
N PRO A 8 68.85 -39.41 21.11
CA PRO A 8 68.63 -37.98 21.32
C PRO A 8 67.14 -37.64 21.49
N ARG A 9 66.86 -36.85 22.51
CA ARG A 9 65.53 -36.33 22.88
C ARG A 9 65.05 -35.35 21.79
N ARG A 10 63.96 -35.67 21.08
CA ARG A 10 63.33 -34.75 20.13
C ARG A 10 62.77 -33.53 20.86
N ALA A 11 63.07 -32.34 20.34
CA ALA A 11 62.49 -31.08 20.81
C ALA A 11 60.98 -31.03 20.51
N PRO A 12 60.17 -30.37 21.35
CA PRO A 12 58.74 -30.20 21.13
C PRO A 12 58.49 -29.34 19.88
N ALA A 13 57.55 -29.79 19.04
CA ALA A 13 57.14 -29.09 17.83
C ALA A 13 56.47 -27.75 18.19
N GLU A 14 56.88 -26.70 17.47
CA GLU A 14 56.35 -25.34 17.63
C GLU A 14 54.86 -25.31 17.22
N PRO A 15 53.96 -24.70 18.01
CA PRO A 15 52.54 -24.63 17.68
C PRO A 15 52.31 -23.84 16.39
N LEU A 16 51.55 -24.41 15.45
CA LEU A 16 51.13 -23.72 14.23
C LEU A 16 50.37 -22.43 14.59
N PRO A 17 50.62 -21.30 13.90
CA PRO A 17 49.86 -20.07 14.12
C PRO A 17 48.38 -20.31 13.83
N ALA A 18 47.52 -19.86 14.76
CA ALA A 18 46.08 -19.96 14.62
C ALA A 18 45.59 -19.15 13.41
N ASP A 19 44.71 -19.74 12.61
CA ASP A 19 44.08 -19.07 11.48
C ASP A 19 43.37 -17.78 11.95
N PRO A 20 43.50 -16.67 11.21
CA PRO A 20 42.80 -15.44 11.53
C PRO A 20 41.29 -15.68 11.49
N ALA A 21 40.60 -15.24 12.54
CA ALA A 21 39.14 -15.39 12.65
C ALA A 21 38.44 -14.82 11.41
N PRO A 22 37.43 -15.51 10.86
CA PRO A 22 36.68 -15.01 9.71
C PRO A 22 36.07 -13.65 10.05
N GLY A 23 36.34 -12.66 9.19
CA GLY A 23 35.81 -11.31 9.33
C GLY A 23 34.27 -11.29 9.29
N PRO A 24 33.64 -10.22 9.80
CA PRO A 24 32.19 -10.09 9.79
C PRO A 24 31.66 -10.14 8.36
N VAL A 25 30.76 -11.10 8.10
CA VAL A 25 30.06 -11.22 6.82
C VAL A 25 29.14 -10.01 6.66
N PRO A 26 29.24 -9.22 5.58
CA PRO A 26 28.34 -8.10 5.36
C PRO A 26 26.90 -8.61 5.21
N ASP A 27 26.00 -8.14 6.07
CA ASP A 27 24.57 -8.43 5.99
C ASP A 27 24.03 -7.99 4.63
N GLY A 28 23.67 -8.97 3.79
CA GLY A 28 23.00 -8.73 2.51
C GLY A 28 21.67 -7.98 2.67
N PRO A 29 21.12 -7.40 1.60
CA PRO A 29 20.10 -6.36 1.67
C PRO A 29 18.71 -6.93 2.04
N ARG A 30 18.48 -7.18 3.32
CA ARG A 30 17.20 -7.63 3.92
C ARG A 30 16.06 -6.59 3.87
N THR A 31 16.30 -5.38 3.37
CA THR A 31 15.36 -4.25 3.41
C THR A 31 14.43 -4.14 2.19
N TRP A 32 14.77 -4.76 1.06
CA TRP A 32 14.01 -4.72 -0.19
C TRP A 32 12.51 -5.10 -0.09
N PRO A 33 12.12 -6.21 0.58
CA PRO A 33 10.71 -6.61 0.60
C PRO A 33 9.82 -5.61 1.35
N HIS A 34 10.37 -4.90 2.34
CA HIS A 34 9.63 -3.87 3.05
C HIS A 34 9.43 -2.63 2.19
N VAL A 35 10.47 -2.15 1.51
CA VAL A 35 10.36 -0.99 0.61
C VAL A 35 9.38 -1.29 -0.52
N LEU A 36 9.46 -2.48 -1.13
CA LEU A 36 8.54 -2.89 -2.20
C LEU A 36 7.08 -2.89 -1.72
N SER A 37 6.81 -3.37 -0.50
CA SER A 37 5.46 -3.36 0.06
C SER A 37 4.90 -1.96 0.29
N LEU A 38 5.74 -1.00 0.69
CA LEU A 38 5.32 0.39 0.90
C LEU A 38 5.02 1.07 -0.43
N VAL A 39 5.89 0.88 -1.42
CA VAL A 39 5.66 1.38 -2.79
C VAL A 39 4.38 0.80 -3.37
N ALA A 40 4.17 -0.51 -3.26
CA ALA A 40 2.95 -1.16 -3.73
C ALA A 40 1.71 -0.60 -3.03
N SER A 41 1.77 -0.33 -1.73
CA SER A 41 0.65 0.25 -0.97
C SER A 41 0.36 1.70 -1.39
N GLY A 42 1.40 2.49 -1.67
CA GLY A 42 1.24 3.85 -2.20
C GLY A 42 0.62 3.87 -3.60
N VAL A 43 1.08 2.99 -4.49
CA VAL A 43 0.49 2.83 -5.84
C VAL A 43 -0.97 2.39 -5.76
N LEU A 44 -1.27 1.41 -4.89
CA LEU A 44 -2.65 0.96 -4.67
C LEU A 44 -3.54 2.09 -4.14
N GLY A 45 -3.01 2.90 -3.21
CA GLY A 45 -3.69 4.10 -2.72
C GLY A 45 -3.97 5.11 -3.85
N ALA A 46 -2.97 5.45 -4.65
CA ALA A 46 -3.13 6.34 -5.80
C ALA A 46 -4.21 5.85 -6.77
N ALA A 47 -4.20 4.54 -7.09
CA ALA A 47 -5.21 3.92 -7.93
C ALA A 47 -6.61 4.00 -7.32
N ALA A 48 -6.75 3.76 -6.01
CA ALA A 48 -8.01 3.89 -5.30
C ALA A 48 -8.55 5.34 -5.31
N GLY A 49 -7.67 6.35 -5.16
CA GLY A 49 -8.05 7.76 -5.29
C GLY A 49 -8.57 8.10 -6.70
N GLY A 50 -7.91 7.58 -7.74
CA GLY A 50 -8.38 7.68 -9.12
C GLY A 50 -9.73 6.98 -9.36
N LEU A 51 -9.93 5.81 -8.75
CA LEU A 51 -11.20 5.08 -8.79
C LEU A 51 -12.32 5.87 -8.12
N ALA A 52 -12.07 6.50 -6.96
CA ALA A 52 -13.05 7.32 -6.26
C ALA A 52 -13.55 8.50 -7.11
N ILE A 53 -12.63 9.22 -7.78
CA ILE A 53 -12.96 10.28 -8.74
C ILE A 53 -13.77 9.72 -9.92
N SER A 54 -13.33 8.60 -10.50
CA SER A 54 -13.97 8.02 -11.68
C SER A 54 -15.40 7.58 -11.39
N LEU A 55 -15.61 6.99 -10.21
CA LEU A 55 -16.92 6.55 -9.75
C LEU A 55 -17.86 7.74 -9.46
N ALA A 56 -17.35 8.80 -8.84
CA ALA A 56 -18.10 10.04 -8.62
C ALA A 56 -18.43 10.75 -9.96
N ALA A 57 -17.50 10.79 -10.91
CA ALA A 57 -17.75 11.37 -12.23
C ALA A 57 -18.79 10.55 -13.01
N HIS A 58 -18.72 9.22 -12.93
CA HIS A 58 -19.64 8.32 -13.63
C HIS A 58 -21.07 8.38 -13.08
N SER A 59 -21.22 8.44 -11.75
CA SER A 59 -22.53 8.64 -11.10
C SER A 59 -23.15 9.98 -11.48
N ARG A 60 -22.40 11.09 -11.34
CA ARG A 60 -22.87 12.41 -11.74
C ARG A 60 -23.22 12.51 -13.23
N ALA A 61 -22.50 11.81 -14.10
CA ALA A 61 -22.81 11.75 -15.53
C ALA A 61 -24.09 10.93 -15.83
N SER A 62 -24.37 9.90 -15.03
CA SER A 62 -25.57 9.07 -15.17
C SER A 62 -26.84 9.81 -14.73
N CYS A 63 -26.74 10.63 -13.68
CA CYS A 63 -27.88 11.38 -13.11
C CYS A 63 -28.04 12.81 -13.65
N ASP A 64 -27.23 13.21 -14.63
CA ASP A 64 -27.11 14.57 -15.16
C ASP A 64 -26.72 15.67 -14.13
N ALA A 65 -26.50 15.28 -12.88
CA ALA A 65 -26.14 16.16 -11.75
C ALA A 65 -24.71 16.74 -11.82
N GLY A 66 -23.93 16.46 -12.88
CA GLY A 66 -22.56 16.97 -13.02
C GLY A 66 -22.13 17.35 -14.42
N ARG A 67 -23.07 17.63 -15.34
CA ARG A 67 -22.71 18.18 -16.66
C ARG A 67 -22.27 19.65 -16.60
N ASP A 68 -22.60 20.35 -15.53
CA ASP A 68 -22.19 21.73 -15.30
C ASP A 68 -20.66 21.87 -15.23
N ALA A 69 -20.15 22.97 -15.78
CA ALA A 69 -18.72 23.26 -15.81
C ALA A 69 -18.11 23.33 -14.40
N GLY A 70 -18.90 23.77 -13.41
CA GLY A 70 -18.50 23.80 -11.99
C GLY A 70 -18.22 22.41 -11.41
N GLY A 71 -19.09 21.43 -11.67
CA GLY A 71 -18.90 20.08 -11.13
C GLY A 71 -17.68 19.35 -11.70
N ARG A 72 -17.39 19.56 -12.99
CA ARG A 72 -16.18 18.99 -13.64
C ARG A 72 -14.89 19.62 -13.15
N THR A 73 -14.88 20.94 -12.96
CA THR A 73 -13.71 21.66 -12.46
C THR A 73 -13.42 21.33 -10.99
N GLU A 74 -14.45 21.18 -10.17
CA GLU A 74 -14.34 20.71 -8.79
C GLU A 74 -13.69 19.32 -8.70
N LEU A 75 -14.17 18.35 -9.48
CA LEU A 75 -13.58 17.00 -9.54
C LEU A 75 -12.13 17.02 -10.05
N ALA A 76 -11.83 17.84 -11.06
CA ALA A 76 -10.47 17.97 -11.58
C ALA A 76 -9.50 18.55 -10.54
N LEU A 77 -9.93 19.51 -9.72
CA LEU A 77 -9.15 20.07 -8.62
C LEU A 77 -8.96 19.06 -7.47
N LEU A 78 -9.97 18.22 -7.21
CA LEU A 78 -9.89 17.18 -6.17
C LEU A 78 -9.04 15.98 -6.57
N LEU A 79 -8.89 15.70 -7.87
CA LEU A 79 -8.12 14.55 -8.37
C LEU A 79 -6.70 14.46 -7.78
N PRO A 80 -5.83 15.49 -7.88
CA PRO A 80 -4.47 15.39 -7.33
C PRO A 80 -4.50 15.22 -5.80
N VAL A 81 -5.42 15.88 -5.11
CA VAL A 81 -5.57 15.79 -3.65
C VAL A 81 -5.94 14.37 -3.23
N LEU A 82 -6.90 13.73 -3.92
CA LEU A 82 -7.33 12.37 -3.61
C LEU A 82 -6.28 11.33 -3.98
N VAL A 83 -5.60 11.48 -5.13
CA VAL A 83 -4.54 10.56 -5.53
C VAL A 83 -3.40 10.58 -4.52
N VAL A 84 -2.93 11.77 -4.11
CA VAL A 84 -1.87 11.91 -3.12
C VAL A 84 -2.34 11.49 -1.73
N GLY A 85 -3.55 11.89 -1.33
CA GLY A 85 -4.13 11.57 -0.03
C GLY A 85 -4.34 10.06 0.17
N PHE A 86 -4.91 9.36 -0.82
CA PHE A 86 -5.09 7.92 -0.75
C PHE A 86 -3.76 7.17 -0.82
N ALA A 87 -2.80 7.62 -1.64
CA ALA A 87 -1.44 7.06 -1.65
C ALA A 87 -0.79 7.16 -0.26
N PHE A 88 -0.88 8.32 0.37
CA PHE A 88 -0.39 8.54 1.72
C PHE A 88 -1.10 7.64 2.75
N CYS A 89 -2.43 7.54 2.70
CA CYS A 89 -3.19 6.63 3.56
C CYS A 89 -2.77 5.17 3.37
N GLY A 90 -2.59 4.71 2.13
CA GLY A 90 -2.13 3.35 1.84
C GLY A 90 -0.77 3.05 2.47
N VAL A 91 0.18 3.97 2.34
CA VAL A 91 1.50 3.86 2.98
C VAL A 91 1.38 3.87 4.50
N MET A 92 0.60 4.78 5.08
CA MET A 92 0.38 4.87 6.53
C MET A 92 -0.22 3.59 7.10
N VAL A 93 -1.28 3.06 6.48
CA VAL A 93 -1.88 1.79 6.92
C VAL A 93 -0.87 0.66 6.81
N ALA A 94 -0.08 0.60 5.73
CA ALA A 94 0.96 -0.41 5.58
C ALA A 94 2.08 -0.30 6.62
N MET A 95 2.42 0.92 7.08
CA MET A 95 3.41 1.17 8.14
C MET A 95 2.88 0.78 9.53
N LEU A 96 1.60 1.06 9.81
CA LEU A 96 0.95 0.73 11.07
C LEU A 96 0.59 -0.76 11.20
N THR A 97 0.46 -1.45 10.06
CA THR A 97 0.13 -2.88 10.06
C THR A 97 1.33 -3.72 10.51
N PRO A 98 1.14 -4.65 11.47
CA PRO A 98 2.21 -5.53 11.95
C PRO A 98 2.90 -6.29 10.82
N ARG A 99 4.20 -6.54 10.97
CA ARG A 99 5.00 -7.37 10.05
C ARG A 99 4.54 -8.83 10.12
N ARG A 100 3.50 -9.15 9.36
CA ARG A 100 2.99 -10.51 9.10
C ARG A 100 3.27 -10.88 7.64
N HIS A 101 2.83 -12.07 7.24
CA HIS A 101 2.87 -12.53 5.85
C HIS A 101 2.36 -11.44 4.88
N PRO A 102 3.00 -11.19 3.72
CA PRO A 102 2.70 -10.06 2.84
C PRO A 102 1.23 -9.97 2.42
N LEU A 103 0.57 -11.11 2.16
CA LEU A 103 -0.87 -11.14 1.85
C LEU A 103 -1.75 -10.59 2.98
N LEU A 104 -1.46 -10.97 4.22
CA LEU A 104 -2.22 -10.51 5.39
C LEU A 104 -1.97 -9.03 5.68
N ARG A 105 -0.82 -8.51 5.25
CA ARG A 105 -0.49 -7.08 5.39
C ARG A 105 -1.25 -6.20 4.40
N MET A 106 -1.60 -6.72 3.23
CA MET A 106 -2.37 -5.97 2.22
C MET A 106 -3.85 -5.87 2.56
N LEU A 107 -4.40 -6.83 3.32
CA LEU A 107 -5.80 -6.83 3.72
C LEU A 107 -6.27 -5.51 4.38
N PRO A 108 -5.62 -5.00 5.44
CA PRO A 108 -6.04 -3.74 6.05
C PRO A 108 -5.89 -2.54 5.11
N VAL A 109 -4.89 -2.55 4.21
CA VAL A 109 -4.71 -1.50 3.20
C VAL A 109 -5.90 -1.48 2.24
N VAL A 110 -6.27 -2.65 1.70
CA VAL A 110 -7.42 -2.78 0.78
C VAL A 110 -8.73 -2.38 1.47
N LEU A 111 -8.95 -2.83 2.71
CA LEU A 111 -10.15 -2.49 3.48
C LEU A 111 -10.24 -0.98 3.76
N ALA A 112 -9.15 -0.36 4.20
CA ALA A 112 -9.12 1.07 4.50
C ALA A 112 -9.35 1.91 3.22
N LEU A 113 -8.67 1.58 2.13
CA LEU A 113 -8.84 2.28 0.86
C LEU A 113 -10.25 2.07 0.29
N GLY A 114 -10.78 0.83 0.35
CA GLY A 114 -12.15 0.53 -0.06
C GLY A 114 -13.18 1.33 0.73
N ALA A 115 -13.04 1.40 2.05
CA ALA A 115 -13.90 2.22 2.90
C ALA A 115 -13.81 3.71 2.54
N LEU A 116 -12.62 4.23 2.27
CA LEU A 116 -12.43 5.63 1.83
C LEU A 116 -13.06 5.89 0.44
N VAL A 117 -12.96 4.95 -0.50
CA VAL A 117 -13.63 5.05 -1.82
C VAL A 117 -15.14 5.12 -1.64
N LEU A 118 -15.71 4.21 -0.84
CA LEU A 118 -17.15 4.16 -0.57
C LEU A 118 -17.64 5.42 0.15
N TRP A 119 -16.90 5.88 1.15
CA TRP A 119 -17.19 7.13 1.86
C TRP A 119 -17.17 8.33 0.90
N PHE A 120 -16.13 8.44 0.07
CA PHE A 120 -16.02 9.53 -0.89
C PHE A 120 -17.18 9.50 -1.88
N PHE A 121 -17.55 8.32 -2.38
CA PHE A 121 -18.69 8.16 -3.25
C PHE A 121 -19.99 8.63 -2.60
N ALA A 122 -20.27 8.20 -1.37
CA ALA A 122 -21.49 8.60 -0.64
C ALA A 122 -21.55 10.10 -0.33
N VAL A 123 -20.41 10.76 -0.11
CA VAL A 123 -20.40 12.19 0.22
C VAL A 123 -20.37 13.08 -1.03
N ARG A 124 -19.81 12.60 -2.14
CA ARG A 124 -19.46 13.44 -3.30
C ARG A 124 -19.99 12.94 -4.64
N GLY A 125 -20.20 11.64 -4.79
CA GLY A 125 -20.77 11.05 -6.00
C GLY A 125 -22.27 11.24 -6.06
N THR A 126 -22.93 11.02 -4.93
CA THR A 126 -24.37 11.11 -4.69
C THR A 126 -24.66 12.48 -4.08
N LEU A 127 -24.93 13.44 -4.97
CA LEU A 127 -25.23 14.82 -4.59
C LEU A 127 -26.67 14.90 -4.07
N ASP A 128 -26.90 14.39 -2.85
CA ASP A 128 -28.23 14.40 -2.24
C ASP A 128 -28.85 15.81 -2.27
N GLY A 129 -30.13 15.88 -2.65
CA GLY A 129 -30.86 17.13 -2.80
C GLY A 129 -30.49 17.99 -4.03
N TYR A 130 -29.55 17.58 -4.88
CA TYR A 130 -29.32 18.25 -6.17
C TYR A 130 -30.50 18.00 -7.11
N PRO A 131 -31.01 19.01 -7.84
CA PRO A 131 -32.06 18.81 -8.85
C PRO A 131 -31.48 18.08 -10.07
N GLY A 132 -31.24 16.77 -9.91
CA GLY A 132 -30.89 15.87 -11.00
C GLY A 132 -32.09 15.54 -11.87
N ASP A 133 -31.84 14.86 -12.98
CA ASP A 133 -32.89 14.35 -13.85
C ASP A 133 -33.64 13.22 -13.12
N LEU A 134 -34.78 13.56 -12.51
CA LEU A 134 -35.67 12.62 -11.81
C LEU A 134 -36.18 11.48 -12.71
N GLY A 135 -36.04 11.61 -14.03
CA GLY A 135 -36.35 10.54 -14.98
C GLY A 135 -35.26 9.46 -15.07
N ARG A 136 -34.03 9.73 -14.60
CA ARG A 136 -32.89 8.80 -14.65
C ARG A 136 -32.41 8.34 -13.27
N CYS A 137 -32.46 9.21 -12.28
CA CYS A 137 -32.06 8.89 -10.90
C CYS A 137 -33.16 9.31 -9.93
N GLY A 138 -33.22 8.62 -8.78
CA GLY A 138 -34.13 8.98 -7.70
C GLY A 138 -33.72 10.29 -6.98
N PRO A 139 -34.48 10.71 -5.96
CA PRO A 139 -34.20 11.93 -5.18
C PRO A 139 -32.78 11.98 -4.61
N ASP A 140 -32.22 10.82 -4.28
CA ASP A 140 -30.90 10.67 -3.66
C ASP A 140 -29.75 10.75 -4.68
N ASN A 141 -30.04 11.00 -5.97
CA ASN A 141 -29.06 11.03 -7.08
C ASN A 141 -28.15 9.80 -7.17
N VAL A 142 -28.68 8.65 -6.75
CA VAL A 142 -28.00 7.36 -6.83
C VAL A 142 -28.31 6.72 -8.18
N PRO A 143 -27.29 6.30 -8.95
CA PRO A 143 -27.52 5.66 -10.23
C PRO A 143 -28.08 4.24 -10.03
N PRO A 144 -28.91 3.74 -10.96
CA PRO A 144 -29.60 2.45 -10.80
C PRO A 144 -28.66 1.23 -10.83
N TRP A 145 -27.43 1.40 -11.33
CA TRP A 145 -26.40 0.37 -11.29
C TRP A 145 -25.66 0.28 -9.95
N TRP A 146 -25.84 1.27 -9.06
CA TRP A 146 -25.23 1.24 -7.73
C TRP A 146 -25.96 0.21 -6.86
N PRO A 147 -25.24 -0.70 -6.19
CA PRO A 147 -25.88 -1.67 -5.32
C PRO A 147 -26.51 -0.98 -4.10
N GLY A 148 -27.80 -1.20 -3.87
CA GLY A 148 -28.54 -0.54 -2.76
C GLY A 148 -28.12 -0.96 -1.34
N TRP A 149 -27.20 -1.92 -1.19
CA TRP A 149 -26.61 -2.30 0.10
C TRP A 149 -25.31 -1.56 0.42
N LEU A 150 -24.78 -0.78 -0.53
CA LEU A 150 -23.62 0.08 -0.34
C LEU A 150 -24.04 1.50 0.05
N PRO A 151 -23.19 2.23 0.80
CA PRO A 151 -23.43 3.63 1.10
C PRO A 151 -23.56 4.47 -0.18
N SER A 152 -24.47 5.42 -0.13
CA SER A 152 -24.77 6.46 -1.10
C SER A 152 -25.19 7.70 -0.35
#